data_AF-A0AAD3H8Y2-F1
#
_entry.id   AF-A0AAD3H8Y2-F1
#
_cell.length_a   1.000
_cell.length_b   1.000
_cell.length_c   1.000
_cell.angle_alpha   90.00
_cell.angle_beta   90.00
_cell.angle_gamma   90.00
#
_symmetry.space_group_name_H-M   'P 1'
#
loop_
_entity.id
_entity.type
_entity.pdbx_description
1 polymer ?
#
loop_
_entity_poly.entity_id
_entity_poly.type
_entity_poly.pdbx_seq_one_letter_code
_entity_poly.pdbx_strand_id
1 'polypeptide(L)'
;MVNTFVYSLLALLLAPLLASAESCYNAGDYSHMTNSGKVKNNFCNWIYKKREKRAPRYCLENLNIMLACPRSCAEFASSCPCDDIPGFTFNGIKTGKELECAWLEKSPNMETDFHRKSTYCAPRGEVAVGCAKTCGFCS
;
A
#
# COMPACT_ATOMS: atom_id res chain seq x y z
N MET A 1 -65.30 -1.02 8.34
CA MET A 1 -64.17 -0.11 8.56
C MET A 1 -62.92 -0.97 8.64
N VAL A 2 -62.13 -1.01 7.56
CA VAL A 2 -60.95 -1.88 7.45
C VAL A 2 -59.74 -1.06 7.90
N ASN A 3 -59.06 -1.54 8.93
CA ASN A 3 -57.88 -0.88 9.47
C ASN A 3 -56.74 -1.90 9.46
N THR A 4 -55.54 -1.41 9.08
CA THR A 4 -54.21 -1.88 9.55
C THR A 4 -53.73 -3.27 9.09
N PHE A 5 -52.47 -3.53 8.73
CA PHE A 5 -51.18 -2.84 8.86
C PHE A 5 -50.27 -3.26 7.69
N VAL A 6 -49.51 -2.29 7.17
CA VAL A 6 -48.32 -2.49 6.34
C VAL A 6 -47.17 -2.89 7.27
N TYR A 7 -46.57 -4.07 7.09
CA TYR A 7 -45.31 -4.42 7.76
C TYR A 7 -44.27 -4.96 6.77
N SER A 8 -43.36 -4.05 6.44
CA SER A 8 -41.91 -4.23 6.47
C SER A 8 -41.29 -5.39 5.68
N LEU A 9 -41.18 -5.19 4.37
CA LEU A 9 -39.99 -5.60 3.62
C LEU A 9 -38.83 -4.68 4.02
N LEU A 10 -38.02 -5.07 5.01
CA LEU A 10 -36.70 -4.46 5.22
C LEU A 10 -35.74 -5.44 5.91
N ALA A 11 -35.41 -6.54 5.23
CA ALA A 11 -34.23 -7.32 5.53
C ALA A 11 -33.11 -6.92 4.55
N LEU A 12 -32.67 -5.66 4.61
CA LEU A 12 -31.46 -5.23 3.92
C LEU A 12 -30.25 -5.65 4.76
N LEU A 13 -29.59 -6.72 4.30
CA LEU A 13 -28.14 -6.74 4.05
C LEU A 13 -27.25 -6.17 5.16
N LEU A 14 -27.13 -6.91 6.27
CA LEU A 14 -25.91 -6.89 7.08
C LEU A 14 -25.04 -8.08 6.66
N ALA A 15 -24.53 -8.02 5.43
CA ALA A 15 -23.31 -8.77 5.12
C ALA A 15 -22.16 -7.98 5.78
N PRO A 16 -21.48 -8.51 6.81
CA PRO A 16 -20.27 -7.86 7.28
C PRO A 16 -19.30 -7.81 6.11
N LEU A 17 -18.82 -6.60 5.81
CA LEU A 17 -17.63 -6.36 5.00
C LEU A 17 -16.44 -7.08 5.67
N LEU A 18 -16.33 -8.38 5.45
CA LEU A 18 -15.06 -9.07 5.46
C LEU A 18 -14.35 -8.62 4.18
N ALA A 19 -13.94 -7.34 4.18
CA ALA A 19 -12.97 -6.86 3.22
C ALA A 19 -11.76 -7.78 3.37
N SER A 20 -11.47 -8.50 2.30
CA SER A 20 -10.30 -9.35 2.15
C SER A 20 -9.10 -8.58 2.67
N ALA A 21 -8.48 -9.07 3.75
CA ALA A 21 -7.08 -8.84 4.02
C ALA A 21 -6.30 -9.60 2.94
N GLU A 22 -6.42 -9.12 1.71
CA GLU A 22 -5.68 -9.57 0.54
C GLU A 22 -4.20 -9.39 0.87
N SER A 23 -3.49 -10.50 0.76
CA SER A 23 -2.35 -10.78 1.62
C SER A 23 -1.18 -9.89 1.27
N CYS A 24 -0.86 -8.95 2.16
CA CYS A 24 0.35 -8.15 2.04
C CYS A 24 1.56 -9.08 1.96
N TYR A 25 2.36 -8.94 0.90
CA TYR A 25 3.62 -9.66 0.77
C TYR A 25 4.78 -8.73 1.10
N ASN A 26 5.74 -9.28 1.84
CA ASN A 26 7.02 -8.62 2.02
C ASN A 26 7.77 -8.63 0.68
N ALA A 27 8.25 -7.47 0.23
CA ALA A 27 9.33 -7.44 -0.75
C ALA A 27 10.52 -8.21 -0.15
N GLY A 28 11.07 -9.19 -0.87
CA GLY A 28 12.13 -10.07 -0.34
C GLY A 28 13.23 -9.27 0.35
N ASP A 29 13.73 -8.23 -0.32
CA ASP A 29 14.91 -7.48 0.07
C ASP A 29 14.59 -5.98 0.23
N TYR A 30 14.89 -5.40 1.39
CA TYR A 30 14.79 -3.95 1.62
C TYR A 30 16.13 -3.37 2.08
N SER A 31 16.38 -2.12 1.70
CA SER A 31 17.53 -1.36 2.17
C SER A 31 17.02 -0.26 3.08
N HIS A 32 17.63 -0.09 4.24
CA HIS A 32 17.36 1.04 5.11
C HIS A 32 18.66 1.70 5.56
N MET A 33 18.61 3.00 5.80
CA MET A 33 19.70 3.73 6.42
C MET A 33 19.65 3.52 7.94
N THR A 34 20.76 3.10 8.53
CA THR A 34 20.90 3.02 9.98
C THR A 34 21.13 4.40 10.57
N ASN A 35 20.95 4.57 11.88
CA ASN A 35 21.27 5.84 12.56
C ASN A 35 22.74 6.26 12.42
N SER A 36 23.61 5.34 12.04
CA SER A 36 25.02 5.61 11.73
C SER A 36 25.25 6.04 10.28
N GLY A 37 24.19 6.33 9.51
CA GLY A 37 24.26 6.75 8.11
C GLY A 37 24.61 5.63 7.13
N LYS A 38 24.69 4.37 7.57
CA LYS A 38 25.04 3.24 6.70
C LYS A 38 23.80 2.63 6.07
N VAL A 39 23.83 2.36 4.78
CA VAL A 39 22.80 1.57 4.12
C VAL A 39 22.99 0.10 4.48
N LYS A 40 21.95 -0.54 5.01
CA LYS A 40 21.90 -1.99 5.24
C LYS A 40 20.81 -2.63 4.42
N ASN A 41 21.19 -3.67 3.68
CA ASN A 41 20.26 -4.57 3.01
C ASN A 41 19.81 -5.63 4.03
N ASN A 42 18.53 -5.71 4.29
CA ASN A 42 17.94 -6.73 5.15
C ASN A 42 16.74 -7.36 4.46
N PHE A 43 16.45 -8.60 4.81
CA PHE A 43 15.19 -9.24 4.47
C PHE A 43 14.13 -8.84 5.49
N CYS A 44 12.86 -8.79 5.10
CA CYS A 44 11.76 -8.45 6.00
C CYS A 44 11.64 -9.37 7.23
N ASN A 45 12.21 -10.59 7.16
CA ASN A 45 12.35 -11.51 8.29
C ASN A 45 13.25 -10.95 9.42
N TRP A 46 14.14 -9.99 9.13
CA TRP A 46 14.93 -9.32 10.16
C TRP A 46 14.05 -8.58 11.17
N ILE A 47 12.92 -8.01 10.75
CA ILE A 47 11.97 -7.39 11.68
C ILE A 47 11.41 -8.48 12.60
N TYR A 48 10.98 -9.61 12.05
CA TYR A 48 10.41 -10.74 12.78
C TYR A 48 11.37 -11.29 13.86
N LYS A 49 12.66 -11.45 13.54
CA LYS A 49 13.67 -11.98 14.47
C LYS A 49 13.81 -11.20 15.79
N LYS A 50 13.42 -9.92 15.83
CA LYS A 50 13.37 -9.12 17.07
C LYS A 50 12.17 -8.18 17.03
N ARG A 51 10.99 -8.76 16.81
CA ARG A 51 9.77 -8.01 16.48
C ARG A 51 9.44 -6.90 17.46
N GLU A 52 9.41 -7.20 18.75
CA GLU A 52 9.08 -6.24 19.82
C GLU A 52 10.01 -5.01 19.86
N LYS A 53 11.27 -5.16 19.44
CA LYS A 53 12.26 -4.06 19.43
C LYS A 53 12.35 -3.36 18.08
N ARG A 54 12.08 -4.08 16.99
CA ARG A 54 12.30 -3.59 15.63
C ARG A 54 11.03 -3.04 15.02
N ALA A 55 9.89 -3.69 15.20
CA ALA A 55 8.65 -3.26 14.56
C ALA A 55 8.22 -1.85 15.02
N PRO A 56 8.22 -1.49 16.32
CA PRO A 56 7.87 -0.12 16.72
C PRO A 56 8.78 0.93 16.07
N ARG A 57 10.09 0.67 16.03
CA ARG A 57 11.08 1.60 15.49
C ARG A 57 11.01 1.72 13.97
N TYR A 58 10.87 0.59 13.27
CA TYR A 58 11.08 0.54 11.83
C TYR A 58 9.77 0.50 11.05
N CYS A 59 8.68 -0.01 11.61
CA CYS A 59 7.38 0.01 10.96
C CYS A 59 6.63 1.33 11.19
N LEU A 60 6.87 2.02 12.32
CA LEU A 60 6.20 3.31 12.60
C LEU A 60 7.03 4.51 12.12
N GLU A 61 8.35 4.48 12.32
CA GLU A 61 9.20 5.65 12.03
C GLU A 61 9.82 5.59 10.61
N ASN A 62 9.69 4.46 9.90
CA ASN A 62 10.30 4.30 8.58
C ASN A 62 9.30 3.74 7.55
N LEU A 63 8.66 4.66 6.86
CA LEU A 63 7.69 4.40 5.79
C LEU A 63 8.23 3.43 4.72
N ASN A 64 9.53 3.50 4.41
CA ASN A 64 10.16 2.59 3.44
C ASN A 64 10.15 1.13 3.91
N ILE A 65 10.28 0.90 5.21
CA ILE A 65 10.27 -0.44 5.78
C ILE A 65 8.83 -0.92 5.95
N MET A 66 7.90 -0.03 6.31
CA MET A 66 6.48 -0.37 6.35
C MET A 66 5.99 -0.89 4.99
N LEU A 67 6.42 -0.28 3.89
CA LEU A 67 5.99 -0.66 2.54
C LEU A 67 6.79 -1.79 1.90
N ALA A 68 8.08 -1.90 2.23
CA ALA A 68 8.85 -3.05 1.78
C ALA A 68 8.47 -4.31 2.57
N CYS A 69 8.02 -4.16 3.83
CA CYS A 69 7.72 -5.26 4.73
C CYS A 69 6.31 -5.17 5.36
N PRO A 70 5.26 -4.97 4.55
CA PRO A 70 3.93 -4.68 5.07
C PRO A 70 3.38 -5.82 5.92
N ARG A 71 3.67 -7.07 5.54
CA ARG A 71 3.32 -8.24 6.37
C ARG A 71 4.05 -8.26 7.71
N SER A 72 5.34 -7.96 7.70
CA SER A 72 6.12 -7.89 8.95
C SER A 72 5.66 -6.73 9.85
N CYS A 73 5.05 -5.70 9.28
CA CYS A 73 4.59 -4.49 9.95
C CYS A 73 3.09 -4.44 10.25
N ALA A 74 2.31 -5.44 9.81
CA ALA A 74 0.84 -5.44 9.81
C ALA A 74 0.17 -5.29 11.19
N GLU A 75 0.86 -5.60 12.30
CA GLU A 75 0.31 -5.39 13.66
C GLU A 75 0.54 -3.98 14.20
N PHE A 76 1.44 -3.21 13.59
CA PHE A 76 1.85 -1.87 14.07
C PHE A 76 1.33 -0.76 13.17
N ALA A 77 1.16 -1.03 11.87
CA ALA A 77 0.36 -0.21 10.99
C ALA A 77 -1.07 -0.78 11.02
N SER A 78 -2.02 -0.03 11.58
CA SER A 78 -3.42 -0.47 11.83
C SER A 78 -4.21 -0.91 10.58
N SER A 79 -3.58 -0.84 9.42
CA SER A 79 -4.01 -1.38 8.15
C SER A 79 -2.74 -1.52 7.34
N CYS A 80 -2.65 -2.60 6.59
CA CYS A 80 -1.70 -2.64 5.51
C CYS A 80 -1.97 -1.40 4.62
N PRO A 81 -0.99 -0.54 4.30
CA PRO A 81 -1.20 0.61 3.43
C PRO A 81 -1.34 0.12 1.98
N CYS A 82 -2.38 -0.69 1.75
CA CYS A 82 -2.68 -1.38 0.49
C CYS A 82 -3.51 -0.53 -0.45
N ASP A 83 -3.66 0.77 -0.16
CA ASP A 83 -4.34 1.69 -1.04
C ASP A 83 -3.40 2.81 -1.45
N ASP A 84 -3.72 3.41 -2.59
CA ASP A 84 -3.05 4.64 -2.98
C ASP A 84 -3.43 5.74 -1.97
N ILE A 85 -2.45 6.56 -1.60
CA ILE A 85 -2.67 7.70 -0.72
C ILE A 85 -3.61 8.68 -1.44
N PRO A 86 -4.80 8.99 -0.89
CA PRO A 86 -5.74 9.90 -1.55
C PRO A 86 -5.12 11.26 -1.83
N GLY A 87 -5.22 11.73 -3.06
CA GLY A 87 -4.66 13.02 -3.48
C GLY A 87 -3.14 13.05 -3.59
N PHE A 88 -2.44 11.91 -3.47
CA PHE A 88 -1.02 11.86 -3.75
C PHE A 88 -0.74 12.13 -5.23
N THR A 89 0.23 12.99 -5.46
CA THR A 89 0.70 13.37 -6.79
C THR A 89 2.22 13.28 -6.89
N PHE A 90 2.71 13.11 -8.10
CA PHE A 90 4.14 13.05 -8.40
C PHE A 90 4.47 13.72 -9.73
N ASN A 91 5.72 14.14 -9.90
CA ASN A 91 6.16 14.80 -11.13
C ASN A 91 6.54 13.78 -12.21
N GLY A 92 5.99 13.95 -13.41
CA GLY A 92 6.36 13.19 -14.59
C GLY A 92 7.78 13.52 -15.04
N ILE A 93 8.68 12.54 -15.06
CA ILE A 93 10.11 12.68 -15.37
C ILE A 93 10.36 13.39 -16.71
N LYS A 94 9.52 13.14 -17.72
CA LYS A 94 9.66 13.73 -19.06
C LYS A 94 8.84 15.00 -19.27
N THR A 95 7.73 15.15 -18.56
CA THR A 95 6.75 16.21 -18.82
C THR A 95 6.84 17.35 -17.82
N GLY A 96 7.45 17.12 -16.65
CA GLY A 96 7.43 18.03 -15.51
C GLY A 96 6.02 18.30 -14.96
N LYS A 97 5.01 17.55 -15.41
CA LYS A 97 3.62 17.70 -14.97
C LYS A 97 3.38 16.90 -13.71
N GLU A 98 2.52 17.41 -12.86
CA GLU A 98 1.98 16.71 -11.71
C GLU A 98 0.98 15.62 -12.18
N LEU A 99 1.12 14.41 -11.65
CA LEU A 99 0.40 13.21 -12.05
C LEU A 99 -0.12 12.49 -10.80
N GLU A 100 -1.33 11.93 -10.89
CA GLU A 100 -1.92 11.11 -9.84
C GLU A 100 -1.63 9.62 -10.07
N CYS A 101 -1.79 8.78 -9.04
CA CYS A 101 -1.57 7.34 -9.14
C CYS A 101 -2.33 6.69 -10.32
N ALA A 102 -3.60 7.04 -10.52
CA ALA A 102 -4.44 6.52 -11.60
C ALA A 102 -3.83 6.74 -13.01
N TRP A 103 -2.97 7.73 -13.20
CA TRP A 103 -2.30 7.95 -14.49
C TRP A 103 -1.41 6.77 -14.92
N LEU A 104 -0.86 6.02 -13.97
CA LEU A 104 -0.02 4.85 -14.24
C LEU A 104 -0.80 3.69 -14.92
N GLU A 105 -2.14 3.73 -14.90
CA GLU A 105 -3.04 2.71 -15.47
C GLU A 105 -4.07 3.29 -16.46
N LYS A 106 -3.97 4.58 -16.80
CA LYS A 106 -4.96 5.28 -17.62
C LYS A 106 -4.75 5.11 -19.13
N SER A 107 -3.74 4.35 -19.57
CA SER A 107 -3.49 4.17 -21.00
C SER A 107 -4.50 3.19 -21.62
N PRO A 108 -4.92 3.39 -22.88
CA PRO A 108 -5.61 2.33 -23.63
C PRO A 108 -4.66 1.19 -24.03
N ASN A 109 -3.35 1.36 -23.87
CA ASN A 109 -2.33 0.37 -24.19
C ASN A 109 -1.63 -0.12 -22.90
N MET A 110 -1.80 -1.41 -22.61
CA MET A 110 -1.24 -2.11 -21.46
C MET A 110 0.30 -2.05 -21.39
N GLU A 111 1.00 -2.08 -22.54
CA GLU A 111 2.46 -1.96 -22.58
C GLU A 111 2.92 -0.57 -22.09
N THR A 112 2.12 0.47 -22.36
CA THR A 112 2.40 1.81 -21.86
C THR A 112 2.22 1.88 -20.35
N ASP A 113 1.17 1.27 -19.80
CA ASP A 113 0.96 1.23 -18.34
C ASP A 113 2.07 0.41 -17.66
N PHE A 114 2.46 -0.72 -18.25
CA PHE A 114 3.62 -1.49 -17.79
C PHE A 114 4.90 -0.64 -17.78
N HIS A 115 5.15 0.13 -18.84
CA HIS A 115 6.31 1.01 -18.92
C HIS A 115 6.24 2.17 -17.90
N ARG A 116 5.05 2.74 -17.67
CA ARG A 116 4.83 3.76 -16.63
C ARG A 116 5.13 3.18 -15.25
N LYS A 117 4.53 2.04 -14.92
CA LYS A 117 4.78 1.36 -13.64
C LYS A 117 6.26 1.01 -13.48
N SER A 118 6.93 0.44 -14.48
CA SER A 118 8.35 0.11 -14.36
C SER A 118 9.26 1.34 -14.18
N THR A 119 8.83 2.50 -14.71
CA THR A 119 9.57 3.76 -14.58
C THR A 119 9.36 4.42 -13.21
N TYR A 120 8.12 4.49 -12.72
CA TYR A 120 7.77 5.27 -11.54
C TYR A 120 7.64 4.42 -10.26
N CYS A 121 7.19 3.18 -10.37
CA CYS A 121 7.06 2.24 -9.26
C CYS A 121 8.40 1.57 -8.93
N ALA A 122 9.50 2.34 -8.91
CA ALA A 122 10.76 1.84 -8.41
C ALA A 122 10.57 1.45 -6.93
N PRO A 123 11.00 0.25 -6.50
CA PRO A 123 10.92 -0.14 -5.09
C PRO A 123 11.58 0.93 -4.23
N ARG A 124 10.86 1.45 -3.23
CA ARG A 124 11.31 2.51 -2.29
C ARG A 124 11.33 3.93 -2.88
N GLY A 125 10.74 4.16 -4.06
CA GLY A 125 10.47 5.49 -4.58
C GLY A 125 9.24 6.12 -3.93
N GLU A 126 9.17 7.45 -3.91
CA GLU A 126 8.01 8.19 -3.39
C GLU A 126 6.69 7.75 -4.06
N VAL A 127 6.73 7.47 -5.36
CA VAL A 127 5.56 6.98 -6.10
C VAL A 127 5.16 5.56 -5.68
N ALA A 128 6.12 4.69 -5.37
CA ALA A 128 5.81 3.36 -4.83
C ALA A 128 5.11 3.43 -3.46
N VAL A 129 5.40 4.49 -2.69
CA VAL A 129 4.76 4.77 -1.40
C VAL A 129 3.37 5.35 -1.58
N GLY A 130 3.26 6.39 -2.39
CA GLY A 130 2.00 7.09 -2.62
C GLY A 130 1.00 6.28 -3.45
N CYS A 131 1.48 5.38 -4.30
CA CYS A 131 0.67 4.60 -5.23
C CYS A 131 0.84 3.08 -5.00
N ALA A 132 0.85 2.64 -3.75
CA ALA A 132 1.19 1.27 -3.37
C ALA A 132 0.32 0.21 -4.07
N LYS A 133 -0.98 0.49 -4.24
CA LYS A 133 -1.93 -0.39 -4.91
C LYS A 133 -1.73 -0.36 -6.42
N THR A 134 -1.71 0.83 -7.02
CA THR A 134 -1.51 1.00 -8.46
C THR A 134 -0.17 0.40 -8.92
N CYS A 135 0.86 0.52 -8.10
CA CYS A 135 2.17 -0.07 -8.38
C CYS A 135 2.23 -1.59 -8.19
N GLY A 136 1.16 -2.24 -7.72
CA GLY A 136 1.09 -3.69 -7.55
C GLY A 136 1.99 -4.23 -6.44
N PHE A 137 2.38 -3.39 -5.48
CA PHE A 137 3.11 -3.86 -4.28
C PHE A 137 2.18 -4.53 -3.26
N CYS A 138 0.88 -4.36 -3.45
CA CYS A 138 -0.18 -4.95 -2.67
C CYS A 138 -1.20 -5.56 -3.64
N SER A 139 -1.64 -6.80 -3.35
CA SER A 139 -2.60 -7.57 -4.14
C SER A 139 -3.74 -8.03 -3.26
#